data_AF-A0A8J8EIN8-F1
#
_entry.id   AF-A0A8J8EIN8-F1
#
_cell.length_a   1.000
_cell.length_b   1.000
_cell.length_c   1.000
_cell.angle_alpha   90.00
_cell.angle_beta   90.00
_cell.angle_gamma   90.00
#
_symmetry.space_group_name_H-M   'P 1'
#
loop_
_entity.id
_entity.type
_entity.pdbx_description
1 polymer ?
#
loop_
_entity_poly.entity_id
_entity_poly.type
_entity_poly.pdbx_seq_one_letter_code
_entity_poly.pdbx_strand_id
1 'polypeptide(L)'
;DEIALFFKNAKESWKEGIVKFENNNDENRVDNEIFDLALLIKVLPKFHGNRKKLERPLKKVLEMCIEKEFDVKFKENNNERIIKLPQNIEELNSGAIIEMFTNWKKYENNFRFKHTAKKILRMLRQLYEIGFASFS
;
A
#
# COMPACT_ATOMS: atom_id res chain seq x y z
N ASP A 1 -4.78 -7.26 -21.91
CA ASP A 1 -4.15 -7.07 -20.59
C ASP A 1 -5.25 -6.93 -19.54
N GLU A 2 -5.22 -7.75 -18.48
CA GLU A 2 -6.28 -7.81 -17.46
C GLU A 2 -6.42 -6.52 -16.65
N ILE A 3 -5.31 -5.80 -16.41
CA ILE A 3 -5.31 -4.55 -15.65
C ILE A 3 -6.00 -3.45 -16.45
N ALA A 4 -5.66 -3.33 -17.74
CA ALA A 4 -6.26 -2.36 -18.64
C ALA A 4 -7.77 -2.60 -18.80
N LEU A 5 -8.19 -3.87 -18.92
CA LEU A 5 -9.61 -4.21 -19.02
C LEU A 5 -10.37 -3.90 -17.73
N PHE A 6 -9.81 -4.23 -16.56
CA PHE A 6 -10.40 -3.87 -15.27
C PHE A 6 -10.58 -2.35 -15.15
N PHE A 7 -9.52 -1.61 -15.48
CA PHE A 7 -9.53 -0.15 -15.40
C PHE A 7 -10.60 0.46 -16.30
N LYS A 8 -10.66 0.03 -17.57
CA LYS A 8 -11.66 0.48 -18.54
C LYS A 8 -13.09 0.25 -18.02
N ASN A 9 -13.40 -0.99 -17.61
CA ASN A 9 -14.74 -1.35 -17.16
C ASN A 9 -15.16 -0.60 -15.89
N ALA A 10 -14.23 -0.40 -14.95
CA ALA A 10 -14.49 0.33 -13.71
C ALA A 10 -14.73 1.82 -13.99
N LYS A 11 -13.95 2.41 -14.90
CA LYS A 11 -14.09 3.82 -15.32
C LYS A 11 -15.40 4.06 -16.05
N GLU A 12 -15.79 3.18 -16.97
CA GLU A 12 -17.10 3.23 -17.63
C GLU A 12 -18.23 3.10 -16.61
N SER A 13 -18.16 2.11 -15.70
CA SER A 13 -19.18 1.91 -14.67
C SER A 13 -19.33 3.12 -13.74
N TRP A 14 -18.24 3.84 -13.45
CA TRP A 14 -18.29 5.07 -12.67
C TRP A 14 -18.95 6.22 -13.44
N LYS A 15 -18.62 6.38 -14.72
CA LYS A 15 -19.26 7.39 -15.59
C LYS A 15 -20.76 7.16 -15.74
N GLU A 16 -21.19 5.90 -15.76
CA GLU A 16 -22.60 5.49 -15.77
C GLU A 16 -23.26 5.54 -14.38
N GLY A 17 -22.52 5.93 -13.32
CA GLY A 17 -23.05 6.06 -11.95
C GLY A 17 -23.36 4.73 -11.26
N ILE A 18 -22.92 3.60 -11.82
CA ILE A 18 -23.14 2.25 -11.28
C ILE A 18 -22.28 2.03 -10.02
N VAL A 19 -21.07 2.56 -10.02
CA VAL A 19 -20.13 2.48 -8.88
C VAL A 19 -19.71 3.89 -8.43
N LYS A 20 -19.36 4.00 -7.15
CA LYS A 20 -18.85 5.24 -6.55
C LYS A 20 -17.48 4.99 -5.93
N PHE A 21 -16.61 5.98 -6.08
CA PHE A 21 -15.27 6.00 -5.53
C PHE A 21 -15.16 7.11 -4.48
N GLU A 22 -14.23 6.99 -3.54
CA GLU A 22 -14.10 7.90 -2.39
C GLU A 22 -13.89 9.36 -2.83
N ASN A 23 -13.22 9.59 -3.96
CA ASN A 23 -12.90 10.93 -4.48
C ASN A 23 -13.58 11.22 -5.84
N ASN A 24 -14.91 11.13 -5.89
CA ASN A 24 -15.70 11.27 -7.11
C ASN A 24 -15.70 12.66 -7.79
N ASN A 25 -15.12 13.68 -7.17
CA ASN A 25 -15.09 15.05 -7.71
C ASN A 25 -13.86 15.34 -8.59
N ASP A 26 -12.90 14.42 -8.70
CA ASP A 26 -11.67 14.58 -9.47
C ASP A 26 -11.38 13.29 -10.25
N GLU A 27 -11.46 13.33 -11.58
CA GLU A 27 -11.24 12.17 -12.46
C GLU A 27 -9.85 11.54 -12.25
N ASN A 28 -8.80 12.33 -11.96
CA ASN A 28 -7.47 11.77 -11.69
C ASN A 28 -7.43 10.98 -10.39
N ARG A 29 -8.18 11.43 -9.37
CA ARG A 29 -8.28 10.68 -8.10
C ARG A 29 -9.07 9.39 -8.26
N VAL A 30 -10.13 9.44 -9.06
CA VAL A 30 -10.88 8.23 -9.42
C VAL A 30 -10.00 7.25 -10.20
N ASP A 31 -9.25 7.73 -11.18
CA ASP A 31 -8.31 6.91 -11.95
C ASP A 31 -7.26 6.26 -11.03
N ASN A 32 -6.71 7.00 -10.06
CA ASN A 32 -5.79 6.45 -9.07
C ASN A 32 -6.45 5.37 -8.19
N GLU A 33 -7.69 5.56 -7.76
CA GLU A 33 -8.43 4.60 -6.93
C GLU A 33 -8.77 3.32 -7.70
N ILE A 34 -9.19 3.44 -8.97
CA ILE A 34 -9.40 2.30 -9.86
C ILE A 34 -8.09 1.52 -10.04
N PHE A 35 -6.99 2.23 -10.30
CA PHE A 35 -5.69 1.59 -10.47
C PHE A 35 -5.19 0.93 -9.19
N ASP A 36 -5.38 1.57 -8.03
CA ASP A 36 -5.08 1.00 -6.72
C ASP A 36 -5.84 -0.33 -6.50
N LEU A 37 -7.14 -0.36 -6.79
CA LEU A 37 -7.94 -1.58 -6.72
C LEU A 37 -7.47 -2.65 -7.72
N ALA A 38 -7.06 -2.24 -8.93
CA ALA A 38 -6.50 -3.16 -9.92
C ALA A 38 -5.20 -3.79 -9.41
N LEU A 39 -4.28 -3.00 -8.83
CA LEU A 39 -3.06 -3.52 -8.21
C LEU A 39 -3.39 -4.48 -7.07
N LEU A 40 -4.29 -4.06 -6.18
CA LEU A 40 -4.71 -4.85 -5.03
C LEU A 40 -5.29 -6.21 -5.44
N ILE A 41 -6.11 -6.27 -6.49
CA ILE A 41 -6.88 -7.48 -6.84
C ILE A 41 -6.18 -8.32 -7.92
N LYS A 42 -5.39 -7.73 -8.81
CA LYS A 42 -4.78 -8.42 -9.97
C LYS A 42 -3.29 -8.68 -9.84
N VAL A 43 -2.59 -7.86 -9.05
CA VAL A 43 -1.14 -7.92 -8.91
C VAL A 43 -0.76 -8.51 -7.56
N LEU A 44 -1.24 -7.92 -6.47
CA LEU A 44 -0.83 -8.31 -5.12
C LEU A 44 -1.12 -9.78 -4.75
N PRO A 45 -2.16 -10.46 -5.27
CA PRO A 45 -2.36 -11.89 -5.04
C PRO A 45 -1.23 -12.79 -5.54
N LYS A 46 -0.42 -12.31 -6.49
CA LYS A 46 0.75 -13.03 -7.00
C LYS A 46 1.93 -12.97 -6.03
N PHE A 47 1.92 -12.06 -5.06
CA PHE A 47 2.96 -11.90 -4.05
C PHE A 47 2.71 -12.89 -2.91
N HIS A 48 3.42 -14.02 -2.94
CA HIS A 48 3.40 -15.03 -1.89
C HIS A 48 4.81 -15.59 -1.69
N GLY A 49 5.15 -15.94 -0.44
CA GLY A 49 6.46 -16.51 -0.14
C GLY A 49 7.06 -16.06 1.18
N ASN A 50 8.30 -16.47 1.39
CA ASN A 50 9.07 -16.14 2.57
C ASN A 50 9.68 -14.73 2.50
N ARG A 51 10.15 -14.26 3.67
CA ARG A 51 10.75 -12.93 3.83
C ARG A 51 11.87 -12.64 2.83
N LYS A 52 12.79 -13.60 2.62
CA LYS A 52 13.94 -13.45 1.70
C LYS A 52 13.52 -13.09 0.28
N LYS A 53 12.38 -13.61 -0.19
CA LYS A 53 11.86 -13.35 -1.54
C LYS A 53 10.96 -12.13 -1.60
N LEU A 54 10.11 -11.90 -0.59
CA LEU A 54 9.03 -10.91 -0.66
C LEU A 54 9.33 -9.55 -0.04
N GLU A 55 10.22 -9.45 0.93
CA GLU A 55 10.38 -8.20 1.68
C GLU A 55 10.74 -7.02 0.76
N ARG A 56 11.77 -7.20 -0.07
CA ARG A 56 12.24 -6.16 -0.99
C ARG A 56 11.21 -5.83 -2.07
N PRO A 57 10.59 -6.80 -2.79
CA PRO A 57 9.50 -6.48 -3.71
C PRO A 57 8.34 -5.71 -3.06
N LEU A 58 7.91 -6.11 -1.86
CA LEU A 58 6.83 -5.41 -1.16
C LEU A 58 7.22 -3.97 -0.76
N LYS A 59 8.46 -3.76 -0.28
CA LYS A 59 8.99 -2.42 -0.01
C LYS A 59 8.99 -1.54 -1.26
N LYS A 60 9.36 -2.08 -2.43
CA LYS A 60 9.34 -1.34 -3.70
C LYS A 60 7.93 -1.00 -4.18
N VAL A 61 6.96 -1.90 -4.03
CA VAL A 61 5.58 -1.55 -4.36
C VAL A 61 5.03 -0.53 -3.36
N LEU A 62 5.39 -0.62 -2.07
CA LEU A 62 5.00 0.37 -1.07
C LEU A 62 5.58 1.76 -1.37
N GLU A 63 6.84 1.84 -1.79
CA GLU A 63 7.48 3.07 -2.29
C GLU A 63 6.66 3.70 -3.43
N MET A 64 6.20 2.88 -4.38
CA MET A 64 5.32 3.33 -5.46
C MET A 64 3.93 3.76 -4.97
N CYS A 65 3.46 3.35 -3.80
CA CYS A 65 2.16 3.79 -3.30
C CYS A 65 2.19 5.17 -2.65
N ILE A 66 3.38 5.69 -2.30
CA ILE A 66 3.56 6.95 -1.59
C ILE A 66 3.47 8.13 -2.57
N GLU A 67 2.74 9.16 -2.18
CA GLU A 67 2.59 10.42 -2.94
C GLU A 67 3.39 11.56 -2.31
N LYS A 68 3.37 11.65 -0.97
CA LYS A 68 4.01 12.73 -0.22
C LYS A 68 5.04 12.16 0.72
N GLU A 69 6.10 12.91 0.94
CA GLU A 69 7.11 12.56 1.92
C GLU A 69 6.60 12.76 3.36
N PHE A 70 6.91 11.83 4.26
CA PHE A 70 6.50 11.92 5.66
C PHE A 70 7.41 11.13 6.60
N ASP A 71 7.38 11.52 7.87
CA ASP A 71 8.11 10.87 8.94
C ASP A 71 7.25 9.83 9.66
N VAL A 72 7.83 8.65 9.88
CA VAL A 72 7.28 7.61 10.74
C VAL A 72 8.08 7.57 12.03
N LYS A 73 7.46 8.02 13.13
CA LYS A 73 8.06 8.00 14.46
C LYS A 73 7.57 6.79 15.24
N PHE A 74 8.47 5.93 15.70
CA PHE A 74 8.14 4.72 16.44
C PHE A 74 9.17 4.44 17.54
N LYS A 75 8.82 3.56 18.49
CA LYS A 75 9.73 3.13 19.56
C LYS A 75 10.37 1.79 19.21
N GLU A 76 11.67 1.68 19.42
CA GLU A 76 12.43 0.45 19.29
C GLU A 76 13.44 0.36 20.44
N ASN A 77 13.35 -0.71 21.24
CA ASN A 77 14.19 -0.92 22.44
C ASN A 77 14.20 0.31 23.38
N ASN A 78 13.01 0.87 23.66
CA ASN A 78 12.80 2.08 24.45
C ASN A 78 13.37 3.39 23.89
N ASN A 79 14.00 3.36 22.71
CA ASN A 79 14.48 4.55 22.01
C ASN A 79 13.48 4.99 20.94
N GLU A 80 13.31 6.30 20.77
CA GLU A 80 12.56 6.84 19.65
C GLU A 80 13.40 6.78 18.37
N ARG A 81 12.77 6.34 17.28
CA ARG A 81 13.35 6.32 15.94
C ARG A 81 12.42 6.98 14.95
N ILE A 82 13.00 7.55 13.90
CA ILE A 82 12.30 8.23 12.82
C ILE A 82 12.80 7.67 11.51
N ILE A 83 11.88 7.26 10.63
CA ILE A 83 12.18 6.89 9.24
C ILE A 83 11.42 7.85 8.35
N LYS A 84 12.11 8.39 7.34
CA LYS A 84 11.54 9.29 6.34
C LYS A 84 11.18 8.53 5.09
N LEU A 85 9.89 8.47 4.75
CA LEU A 85 9.40 7.73 3.59
C LEU A 85 9.01 8.71 2.48
N PRO A 86 9.27 8.39 1.19
CA PRO A 86 9.82 7.13 0.70
C PRO A 86 11.36 7.01 0.75
N GLN A 87 12.08 8.09 1.07
CA GLN A 87 13.55 8.20 0.98
C GLN A 87 14.32 7.03 1.60
N ASN A 88 13.91 6.58 2.78
CA ASN A 88 14.55 5.53 3.56
C ASN A 88 13.71 4.24 3.60
N ILE A 89 13.04 3.88 2.50
CA ILE A 89 12.16 2.69 2.46
C ILE A 89 12.87 1.37 2.83
N GLU A 90 14.17 1.24 2.53
CA GLU A 90 14.94 0.03 2.84
C GLU A 90 15.13 -0.16 4.35
N GLU A 91 15.13 0.94 5.13
CA GLU A 91 15.24 0.94 6.59
C GLU A 91 13.92 0.57 7.29
N LEU A 92 12.82 0.46 6.53
CA LEU A 92 11.51 0.09 7.07
C LEU A 92 11.57 -1.26 7.78
N ASN A 93 11.28 -1.26 9.08
CA ASN A 93 11.35 -2.40 9.97
C ASN A 93 9.99 -2.69 10.63
N SER A 94 9.92 -3.77 11.42
CA SER A 94 8.69 -4.21 12.09
C SER A 94 8.05 -3.11 12.95
N GLY A 95 8.83 -2.33 13.70
CA GLY A 95 8.32 -1.25 14.55
C GLY A 95 7.63 -0.15 13.75
N ALA A 96 8.27 0.33 12.69
CA ALA A 96 7.69 1.33 11.79
C ALA A 96 6.43 0.81 11.06
N ILE A 97 6.44 -0.46 10.65
CA ILE A 97 5.28 -1.10 10.01
C ILE A 97 4.10 -1.17 10.97
N ILE A 98 4.32 -1.61 12.21
CA ILE A 98 3.27 -1.70 13.24
C ILE A 98 2.70 -0.32 13.55
N GLU A 99 3.56 0.69 13.70
CA GLU A 99 3.15 2.08 13.91
C GLU A 99 2.24 2.57 12.78
N MET A 100 2.67 2.44 11.51
CA MET A 100 1.85 2.86 10.37
C MET A 100 0.55 2.07 10.25
N PHE A 101 0.58 0.76 10.50
CA PHE A 101 -0.60 -0.09 10.37
C PHE A 101 -1.63 0.21 11.45
N THR A 102 -1.19 0.44 12.70
CA THR A 102 -2.05 0.74 13.84
C THR A 102 -2.63 2.14 13.72
N ASN A 103 -1.81 3.12 13.36
CA ASN A 103 -2.20 4.52 13.23
C ASN A 103 -2.51 4.90 11.77
N TRP A 104 -3.09 3.98 10.99
CA TRP A 104 -3.29 4.14 9.54
C TRP A 104 -3.93 5.47 9.14
N LYS A 105 -4.95 5.92 9.88
CA LYS A 105 -5.65 7.20 9.61
C LYS A 105 -4.75 8.43 9.62
N LYS A 106 -3.66 8.39 10.39
CA LYS A 106 -2.65 9.46 10.41
C LYS A 106 -1.85 9.52 9.11
N TYR A 107 -1.62 8.38 8.46
CA TYR A 107 -0.70 8.25 7.33
C TYR A 107 -1.41 8.11 5.98
N GLU A 108 -2.69 7.71 5.94
CA GLU A 108 -3.39 7.32 4.70
C GLU A 108 -3.41 8.40 3.62
N ASN A 109 -3.35 9.68 4.00
CA ASN A 109 -3.34 10.81 3.05
C ASN A 109 -1.98 11.09 2.42
N ASN A 110 -0.93 10.36 2.83
CA ASN A 110 0.39 10.42 2.19
C ASN A 110 0.53 9.40 1.05
N PHE A 111 -0.47 8.54 0.84
CA PHE A 111 -0.47 7.49 -0.17
C PHE A 111 -1.44 7.81 -1.30
N ARG A 112 -0.98 7.66 -2.55
CA ARG A 112 -1.83 7.68 -3.75
C ARG A 112 -2.61 6.36 -3.90
N PHE A 113 -2.01 5.23 -3.52
CA PHE A 113 -2.60 3.89 -3.62
C PHE A 113 -2.80 3.32 -2.21
N LYS A 114 -3.82 3.83 -1.51
CA LYS A 114 -4.08 3.60 -0.09
C LYS A 114 -4.42 2.15 0.23
N HIS A 115 -5.24 1.50 -0.59
CA HIS A 115 -5.69 0.13 -0.36
C HIS A 115 -4.53 -0.86 -0.54
N THR A 116 -3.76 -0.70 -1.62
CA THR A 116 -2.55 -1.49 -1.87
C THR A 116 -1.51 -1.26 -0.80
N ALA A 117 -1.22 0.00 -0.42
CA ALA A 117 -0.28 0.31 0.67
C ALA A 117 -0.67 -0.38 1.99
N LYS A 118 -1.94 -0.25 2.40
CA LYS A 118 -2.43 -0.86 3.64
C LYS A 118 -2.32 -2.39 3.61
N LYS A 119 -2.61 -3.03 2.47
CA LYS A 119 -2.44 -4.48 2.31
C LYS A 119 -0.97 -4.89 2.34
N ILE A 120 -0.08 -4.12 1.71
CA ILE A 120 1.37 -4.36 1.76
C ILE A 120 1.89 -4.25 3.19
N LEU A 121 1.49 -3.24 3.96
CA LEU A 121 1.88 -3.11 5.37
C LEU A 121 1.46 -4.34 6.18
N ARG A 122 0.26 -4.88 5.94
CA ARG A 122 -0.20 -6.13 6.54
C ARG A 122 0.68 -7.32 6.15
N MET A 123 1.03 -7.46 4.87
CA MET A 123 1.88 -8.55 4.38
C MET A 123 3.31 -8.43 4.91
N LEU A 124 3.89 -7.23 4.94
CA LEU A 124 5.20 -6.97 5.54
C LEU A 124 5.19 -7.36 7.03
N ARG A 125 4.16 -6.96 7.78
CA ARG A 125 3.99 -7.36 9.18
C ARG A 125 4.02 -8.89 9.34
N GLN A 126 3.26 -9.62 8.52
CA GLN A 126 3.27 -11.10 8.52
C GLN A 126 4.66 -11.68 8.21
N LEU A 127 5.42 -11.09 7.28
CA LEU A 127 6.80 -11.52 7.00
C LEU A 127 7.72 -11.37 8.21
N TYR A 128 7.53 -10.32 9.02
CA TYR A 128 8.33 -10.10 10.22
C TYR A 128 7.89 -10.97 11.41
N GLU A 129 6.59 -11.25 11.54
CA GLU A 129 6.04 -12.05 12.64
C GLU A 129 6.18 -13.57 12.41
N ILE A 130 5.94 -14.03 11.17
CA ILE A 130 5.77 -15.46 10.85
C ILE A 130 6.81 -15.92 9.81
N GLY A 131 7.51 -15.01 9.14
CA GLY A 131 8.52 -15.35 8.11
C GLY A 131 7.93 -15.66 6.74
N PHE A 132 6.60 -15.63 6.60
CA PHE A 132 5.84 -15.91 5.38
C PHE A 132 4.66 -14.95 5.25
N ALA A 133 4.32 -14.59 4.01
CA ALA A 133 3.14 -13.79 3.72
C ALA A 133 2.50 -14.23 2.41
N SER A 134 1.19 -14.01 2.33
CA SER A 134 0.36 -14.18 1.14
C SER A 134 -0.69 -13.09 1.13
N PHE A 135 -1.42 -12.98 0.02
CA PHE A 135 -2.54 -12.04 -0.09
C PHE A 135 -3.77 -12.45 0.73
N SER A 136 -3.79 -13.63 1.34
CA SER A 136 -4.89 -14.11 2.19
C SER A 136 -5.26 -13.15 3.33
#